data_AF-A0A2V7V7P0-F1
#
_entry.id   AF-A0A2V7V7P0-F1
#
_cell.length_a   1.000
_cell.length_b   1.000
_cell.length_c   1.000
_cell.angle_alpha   90.00
_cell.angle_beta   90.00
_cell.angle_gamma   90.00
#
_symmetry.space_group_name_H-M   'P 1'
#
loop_
_entity.id
_entity.type
_entity.pdbx_description
1 polymer ?
#
loop_
_entity_poly.entity_id
_entity_poly.type
_entity_poly.pdbx_seq_one_letter_code
_entity_poly.pdbx_strand_id
1 'polypeptide(L)'
;MSCAKCGQVLAEGARFCPACGAPAAATTGARPKEFHVVGDVMQAVVIPLADGQEVQAEPGALLYMAGGVDMQSRMSGGLLGGLRRLMAGESLFMTRFRGRGEGQVAFAAPYPGKLRQLDLAGAPSWLCQRDSFLCATDGIDVGIAFTKRF
;
A
#
# COMPACT_ATOMS: atom_id res chain seq x y z
N MET A 1 1.44 16.93 17.80
CA MET A 1 1.48 16.89 16.31
C MET A 1 0.44 17.85 15.74
N SER A 2 0.66 18.46 14.57
CA SER A 2 -0.33 19.33 13.92
C SER A 2 -1.09 18.59 12.82
N CYS A 3 -2.36 18.95 12.61
CA CYS A 3 -3.17 18.38 11.56
C CYS A 3 -2.65 18.80 10.17
N ALA A 4 -2.33 17.83 9.31
CA ALA A 4 -1.83 18.09 7.95
C ALA A 4 -2.84 18.82 7.04
N LYS A 5 -4.14 18.82 7.39
CA LYS A 5 -5.19 19.48 6.60
C LYS A 5 -5.45 20.93 7.03
N CYS A 6 -5.49 21.21 8.33
CA CYS A 6 -5.93 22.52 8.86
C CYS A 6 -4.96 23.16 9.85
N GLY A 7 -3.79 22.55 10.09
CA GLY A 7 -2.73 23.11 10.94
C GLY A 7 -2.97 23.04 12.45
N GLN A 8 -4.16 22.62 12.90
CA GLN A 8 -4.50 22.60 14.32
C GLN A 8 -3.62 21.64 15.12
N VAL A 9 -3.20 22.07 16.31
CA VAL A 9 -2.46 21.21 17.25
C VAL A 9 -3.38 20.11 17.76
N LEU A 10 -2.95 18.87 17.60
CA LEU A 10 -3.66 17.66 18.00
C LEU A 10 -3.12 17.16 19.35
N ALA A 11 -4.03 16.76 20.22
CA ALA A 11 -3.70 16.06 21.46
C ALA A 11 -2.96 14.75 21.17
N GLU A 12 -2.05 14.34 22.06
CA GLU A 12 -1.37 13.05 21.96
C GLU A 12 -2.39 11.91 21.91
N GLY A 13 -2.28 11.05 20.89
CA GLY A 13 -3.20 9.93 20.67
C GLY A 13 -4.53 10.27 19.97
N ALA A 14 -4.75 11.51 19.52
CA ALA A 14 -5.93 11.84 18.73
C ALA A 14 -6.01 10.97 17.46
N ARG A 15 -7.18 10.36 17.19
CA ARG A 15 -7.45 9.58 15.96
C ARG A 15 -7.95 10.45 14.81
N PHE A 16 -8.65 11.53 15.12
CA PHE A 16 -9.19 12.50 14.16
C PHE A 16 -8.97 13.92 14.66
N CYS A 17 -8.83 14.86 13.73
CA CYS A 17 -8.74 16.28 14.00
C CYS A 17 -10.11 16.80 14.42
N PRO A 18 -10.25 17.35 15.64
CA PRO A 18 -11.54 17.82 16.15
C PRO A 18 -12.10 19.02 15.37
N ALA A 19 -11.27 19.76 14.63
CA ALA A 19 -11.71 20.94 13.89
C ALA A 19 -12.13 20.66 12.45
N CYS A 20 -11.45 19.77 11.74
CA CYS A 20 -11.71 19.54 10.32
C CYS A 20 -12.08 18.09 9.95
N GLY A 21 -12.12 17.19 10.95
CA GLY A 21 -12.46 15.78 10.78
C GLY A 21 -11.40 14.93 10.05
N ALA A 22 -10.27 15.52 9.65
CA ALA A 22 -9.19 14.77 9.00
C ALA A 22 -8.57 13.77 9.99
N PRO A 23 -8.15 12.56 9.56
CA PRO A 23 -7.44 11.65 10.44
C PRO A 23 -6.19 12.33 11.03
N ALA A 24 -6.07 12.31 12.35
CA ALA A 24 -5.03 13.03 13.11
C ALA A 24 -3.62 12.50 12.84
N ALA A 25 -3.55 11.28 12.32
CA ALA A 25 -2.43 10.79 11.57
C ALA A 25 -2.99 10.07 10.34
N ALA A 26 -2.69 10.56 9.13
CA ALA A 26 -2.21 9.59 8.15
C ALA A 26 -0.88 9.15 8.74
N THR A 27 -0.90 8.13 9.61
CA THR A 27 0.34 7.54 10.09
C THR A 27 0.94 6.98 8.81
N THR A 28 1.87 7.72 8.20
CA THR A 28 2.79 7.12 7.25
C THR A 28 3.42 5.99 8.05
N GLY A 29 2.92 4.76 7.86
CA GLY A 29 3.49 3.59 8.49
C GLY A 29 4.97 3.65 8.19
N ALA A 30 5.81 3.41 9.21
CA ALA A 30 7.24 3.48 8.99
C ALA A 30 7.59 2.57 7.80
N ARG A 31 8.28 3.11 6.78
CA ARG A 31 8.55 2.33 5.58
C ARG A 31 9.48 1.16 5.96
N PRO A 32 9.24 -0.06 5.46
CA PRO A 32 10.19 -1.16 5.58
C PRO A 32 11.54 -0.72 5.00
N LYS A 33 12.63 -1.03 5.72
CA LYS A 33 14.00 -0.64 5.29
C LYS A 33 14.64 -1.67 4.38
N GLU A 34 14.17 -2.91 4.47
CA GLU A 34 14.78 -4.07 3.83
C GLU A 34 13.71 -4.93 3.18
N PHE A 35 14.08 -5.57 2.09
CA PHE A 35 13.32 -6.63 1.44
C PHE A 35 14.30 -7.53 0.69
N HIS A 36 13.88 -8.74 0.36
CA HIS A 36 14.64 -9.63 -0.50
C HIS A 36 13.74 -10.31 -1.51
N VAL A 37 14.25 -10.49 -2.74
CA VAL A 37 13.56 -11.22 -3.81
C VAL A 37 14.10 -12.63 -3.86
N VAL A 38 13.20 -13.60 -3.84
CA VAL A 38 13.50 -15.03 -3.95
C VAL A 38 12.95 -15.60 -5.26
N GLY A 39 13.59 -16.65 -5.76
CA GLY A 39 13.23 -17.30 -7.02
C GLY A 39 13.86 -16.65 -8.27
N ASP A 40 13.77 -17.35 -9.39
CA ASP A 40 14.29 -16.90 -10.69
C ASP A 40 13.17 -16.72 -11.72
N VAL A 41 12.45 -17.80 -12.03
CA VAL A 41 11.33 -17.80 -13.00
C VAL A 41 10.03 -17.30 -12.37
N MET A 42 9.73 -17.78 -11.17
CA MET A 42 8.62 -17.34 -10.33
C MET A 42 9.22 -16.58 -9.14
N GLN A 43 9.23 -15.25 -9.21
CA GLN A 43 9.81 -14.44 -8.15
C GLN A 43 8.78 -14.04 -7.10
N ALA A 44 9.21 -14.05 -5.83
CA ALA A 44 8.46 -13.49 -4.70
C ALA A 44 9.33 -12.46 -3.97
N VAL A 45 8.70 -11.42 -3.42
CA VAL A 45 9.36 -10.48 -2.52
C VAL A 45 8.98 -10.80 -1.10
N VAL A 46 9.96 -10.87 -0.20
CA VAL A 46 9.78 -11.08 1.23
C VAL A 46 10.21 -9.81 1.95
N ILE A 47 9.33 -9.31 2.81
CA ILE A 47 9.46 -8.02 3.49
C ILE A 47 9.30 -8.25 4.99
N PRO A 48 10.39 -8.16 5.77
CA PRO A 48 10.30 -8.05 7.21
C PRO A 48 9.57 -6.76 7.62
N LEU A 49 8.67 -6.87 8.59
CA LEU A 49 7.93 -5.75 9.15
C LEU A 49 8.19 -5.66 10.65
N ALA A 50 8.79 -4.55 11.07
CA ALA A 50 8.87 -4.16 12.48
C ALA A 50 7.54 -3.52 12.93
N ASP A 51 7.40 -3.32 14.25
CA ASP A 51 6.21 -2.70 14.82
C ASP A 51 5.91 -1.33 14.18
N GLY A 52 4.66 -1.16 13.74
CA GLY A 52 4.19 0.06 13.08
C GLY A 52 4.63 0.25 11.63
N GLN A 53 5.47 -0.64 11.06
CA GLN A 53 5.78 -0.62 9.63
C GLN A 53 4.60 -1.14 8.81
N GLU A 54 4.42 -0.60 7.62
CA GLU A 54 3.26 -0.93 6.78
C GLU A 54 3.63 -1.04 5.29
N VAL A 55 3.02 -2.02 4.64
CA VAL A 55 3.08 -2.23 3.18
C VAL A 55 1.67 -2.48 2.66
N GLN A 56 1.37 -1.98 1.47
CA GLN A 56 0.13 -2.22 0.77
C GLN A 56 0.36 -3.11 -0.46
N ALA A 57 -0.55 -4.02 -0.76
CA ALA A 57 -0.45 -4.93 -1.88
C ALA A 57 -1.80 -5.15 -2.57
N GLU A 58 -1.74 -5.52 -3.86
CA GLU A 58 -2.91 -5.92 -4.62
C GLU A 58 -3.58 -7.15 -3.99
N PRO A 59 -4.92 -7.24 -3.97
CA PRO A 59 -5.60 -8.46 -3.54
C PRO A 59 -5.14 -9.67 -4.34
N GLY A 60 -4.90 -10.78 -3.64
CA GLY A 60 -4.40 -12.01 -4.26
C GLY A 60 -2.88 -12.08 -4.43
N ALA A 61 -2.14 -10.99 -4.21
CA ALA A 61 -0.68 -10.99 -4.26
C ALA A 61 -0.01 -11.67 -3.04
N LEU A 62 -0.75 -11.84 -1.94
CA LEU A 62 -0.21 -12.43 -0.71
C LEU A 62 0.17 -13.90 -0.92
N LEU A 63 1.45 -14.21 -0.75
CA LEU A 63 1.97 -15.57 -0.76
C LEU A 63 1.90 -16.19 0.65
N TYR A 64 2.45 -15.49 1.66
CA TYR A 64 2.31 -15.87 3.06
C TYR A 64 2.51 -14.67 3.99
N MET A 65 2.07 -14.82 5.24
CA MET A 65 2.39 -13.93 6.36
C MET A 65 2.89 -14.76 7.54
N ALA A 66 3.82 -14.23 8.33
CA ALA A 66 4.33 -14.90 9.52
C ALA A 66 4.64 -13.90 10.63
N GLY A 67 4.50 -14.34 11.89
CA GLY A 67 4.76 -13.52 13.08
C GLY A 67 3.68 -12.46 13.34
N GLY A 68 4.08 -11.35 13.94
CA GLY A 68 3.18 -10.25 14.32
C GLY A 68 2.85 -9.34 13.15
N VAL A 69 1.90 -9.76 12.29
CA VAL A 69 1.39 -8.94 11.17
C VAL A 69 -0.13 -8.88 11.19
N ASP A 70 -0.67 -7.66 11.24
CA ASP A 70 -2.09 -7.39 11.04
C ASP A 70 -2.39 -7.18 9.54
N MET A 71 -3.41 -7.86 9.02
CA MET A 71 -3.93 -7.66 7.66
C MET A 71 -5.26 -6.89 7.70
N GLN A 72 -5.36 -5.81 6.94
CA GLN A 72 -6.58 -5.02 6.78
C GLN A 72 -6.86 -4.75 5.31
N SER A 73 -8.00 -5.23 4.80
CA SER A 73 -8.46 -4.85 3.47
C SER A 73 -9.20 -3.52 3.54
N ARG A 74 -8.76 -2.52 2.77
CA ARG A 74 -9.39 -1.20 2.71
C ARG A 74 -9.85 -0.90 1.30
N MET A 75 -11.05 -0.31 1.20
CA MET A 75 -11.55 0.21 -0.07
C MET A 75 -10.88 1.55 -0.34
N SER A 76 -10.04 1.61 -1.38
CA SER A 76 -9.30 2.81 -1.73
C SER A 76 -10.21 3.78 -2.48
N GLY A 77 -10.41 4.98 -1.95
CA GLY A 77 -11.19 6.06 -2.62
C GLY A 77 -12.66 6.21 -2.18
N GLY A 78 -13.11 5.52 -1.13
CA GLY A 78 -14.49 5.62 -0.62
C GLY A 78 -15.54 5.08 -1.60
N LEU A 79 -16.84 5.19 -1.28
CA LEU A 79 -17.94 4.59 -2.07
C LEU A 79 -17.93 5.02 -3.56
N LEU A 80 -17.66 6.31 -3.81
CA LEU A 80 -17.65 6.88 -5.16
C LEU A 80 -16.38 6.53 -5.94
N GLY A 81 -15.21 6.52 -5.29
CA GLY A 81 -13.97 6.06 -5.89
C GLY A 81 -14.00 4.57 -6.19
N GLY A 82 -14.57 3.77 -5.28
CA GLY A 82 -14.79 2.35 -5.48
C GLY A 82 -15.67 2.07 -6.69
N LEU A 83 -16.84 2.72 -6.81
CA LEU A 83 -17.73 2.53 -7.96
C LEU A 83 -17.03 2.82 -9.31
N ARG A 84 -16.19 3.86 -9.38
CA ARG A 84 -15.36 4.12 -10.58
C ARG A 84 -14.37 3.00 -10.89
N ARG A 85 -13.71 2.42 -9.87
CA ARG A 85 -12.79 1.28 -10.06
C ARG A 85 -13.53 0.03 -10.51
N LEU A 86 -14.70 -0.24 -9.92
CA LEU A 86 -15.55 -1.37 -10.32
C LEU A 86 -16.01 -1.25 -11.77
N MET A 87 -16.47 -0.06 -12.19
CA MET A 87 -16.86 0.18 -13.59
C MET A 87 -15.67 0.12 -14.56
N ALA A 88 -14.45 0.40 -14.08
CA ALA A 88 -13.21 0.22 -14.84
C ALA A 88 -12.71 -1.24 -14.84
N GLY A 89 -13.38 -2.17 -14.14
CA GLY A 89 -12.98 -3.59 -14.01
C GLY A 89 -11.73 -3.80 -13.17
N GLU A 90 -11.48 -2.92 -12.20
CA GLU A 90 -10.31 -2.98 -11.32
C GLU A 90 -10.65 -3.41 -9.90
N SER A 91 -9.64 -3.89 -9.17
CA SER A 91 -9.80 -4.18 -7.76
C SER A 91 -10.21 -2.91 -7.00
N LEU A 92 -11.39 -3.00 -6.37
CA LEU A 92 -11.95 -2.04 -5.42
C LEU A 92 -11.11 -1.86 -4.15
N PHE A 93 -10.25 -2.82 -3.86
CA PHE A 93 -9.63 -2.98 -2.55
C PHE A 93 -8.10 -3.04 -2.66
N MET A 94 -7.42 -2.40 -1.72
CA MET A 94 -5.99 -2.56 -1.49
C MET A 94 -5.83 -3.20 -0.10
N THR A 95 -4.98 -4.21 0.00
CA THR A 95 -4.73 -4.86 1.29
C THR A 95 -3.53 -4.22 1.96
N ARG A 96 -3.66 -3.81 3.22
CA ARG A 96 -2.57 -3.29 4.04
C ARG A 96 -2.12 -4.34 5.04
N PHE A 97 -0.82 -4.43 5.22
CA PHE A 97 -0.15 -5.32 6.15
C PHE A 97 0.69 -4.49 7.09
N ARG A 98 0.42 -4.57 8.40
CA ARG A 98 1.06 -3.76 9.42
C ARG A 98 1.76 -4.62 10.46
N GLY A 99 3.03 -4.35 10.73
CA GLY A 99 3.78 -5.02 11.78
C GLY A 99 3.26 -4.68 13.18
N ARG A 100 3.22 -5.70 14.05
CA ARG A 100 2.83 -5.67 15.48
C ARG A 100 3.89 -6.38 16.32
N GLY A 101 5.15 -6.02 16.12
CA GLY A 101 6.31 -6.75 16.61
C GLY A 101 7.12 -7.33 15.45
N GLU A 102 7.82 -8.44 15.68
CA GLU A 102 8.57 -9.14 14.65
C GLU A 102 7.62 -9.94 13.75
N GLY A 103 7.64 -9.65 12.45
CA GLY A 103 6.88 -10.38 11.46
C GLY A 103 7.42 -10.17 10.05
N GLN A 104 6.84 -10.89 9.10
CA GLN A 104 7.17 -10.74 7.69
C GLN A 104 5.97 -11.08 6.80
N VAL A 105 5.96 -10.49 5.62
CA VAL A 105 5.02 -10.80 4.55
C VAL A 105 5.77 -11.15 3.29
N ALA A 106 5.19 -12.03 2.47
CA ALA A 106 5.69 -12.31 1.15
C ALA A 106 4.61 -12.12 0.11
N PHE A 107 4.99 -11.53 -1.03
CA PHE A 107 4.11 -11.28 -2.16
C PHE A 107 4.67 -11.91 -3.43
N ALA A 108 3.80 -12.47 -4.26
CA ALA A 108 4.14 -13.04 -5.56
C ALA A 108 3.02 -12.75 -6.57
N ALA A 109 3.40 -12.56 -7.82
CA ALA A 109 2.42 -12.48 -8.91
C ALA A 109 1.83 -13.87 -9.20
N PRO A 110 0.59 -13.98 -9.70
CA PRO A 110 -0.05 -15.26 -10.03
C PRO A 110 0.47 -15.87 -11.34
N TYR A 111 1.52 -15.31 -11.93
CA TYR A 111 2.12 -15.75 -13.19
C TYR A 111 3.65 -15.66 -13.16
N PRO A 112 4.35 -16.41 -14.03
CA PRO A 112 5.80 -16.33 -14.17
C PRO A 112 6.26 -14.93 -14.55
N GLY A 113 7.32 -14.46 -13.90
CA GLY A 113 7.81 -13.12 -14.09
C GLY A 113 8.89 -12.72 -13.09
N LYS A 114 9.58 -11.63 -13.42
CA LYS A 114 10.59 -11.01 -12.56
C LYS A 114 10.02 -9.75 -11.91
N LEU A 115 10.35 -9.57 -10.64
CA LEU A 115 9.98 -8.36 -9.91
C LEU A 115 10.92 -7.20 -10.27
N ARG A 116 10.37 -5.99 -10.26
CA ARG A 116 11.12 -4.75 -10.50
C ARG A 116 10.77 -3.77 -9.38
N GLN A 117 11.81 -3.33 -8.66
CA GLN A 117 11.68 -2.24 -7.70
C GLN A 117 11.65 -0.91 -8.47
N LEU A 118 10.67 -0.07 -8.16
CA LEU A 118 10.59 1.30 -8.64
C LEU A 118 10.74 2.22 -7.44
N ASP A 119 11.77 3.07 -7.46
CA ASP A 119 11.89 4.16 -6.51
C ASP A 119 11.15 5.38 -7.05
N LEU A 120 10.26 5.95 -6.23
CA LEU A 120 9.46 7.12 -6.57
C LEU A 120 10.02 8.40 -5.94
N ALA A 121 11.16 8.32 -5.24
CA ALA A 121 11.87 9.50 -4.75
C ALA A 121 12.33 10.38 -5.91
N GLY A 122 11.78 11.60 -6.01
CA GLY A 122 12.19 12.60 -7.01
C GLY A 122 11.56 12.46 -8.39
N ALA A 123 10.64 11.49 -8.60
CA ALA A 123 9.89 11.32 -9.85
C ALA A 123 8.40 11.67 -9.67
N PRO A 124 7.72 12.24 -10.69
CA PRO A 124 6.33 12.69 -10.53
C PRO A 124 5.31 11.54 -10.44
N SER A 125 5.42 10.51 -11.29
CA SER A 125 4.54 9.33 -11.29
C SER A 125 5.02 8.29 -12.32
N TRP A 126 4.60 7.03 -12.15
CA TRP A 126 4.80 5.96 -13.13
C TRP A 126 3.45 5.45 -13.64
N LEU A 127 3.36 5.19 -14.94
CA LEU A 127 2.24 4.49 -15.54
C LEU A 127 2.61 3.03 -15.75
N CYS A 128 1.84 2.13 -15.16
CA CYS A 128 2.07 0.70 -15.20
C CYS A 128 0.84 -0.01 -15.79
N GLN A 129 1.04 -1.18 -16.40
CA GLN A 129 -0.09 -2.03 -16.80
C GLN A 129 -0.85 -2.45 -15.54
N ARG A 130 -2.19 -2.55 -15.62
CA ARG A 130 -3.09 -2.91 -14.52
C ARG A 130 -2.54 -4.00 -13.58
N ASP A 131 -2.18 -5.16 -14.12
CA ASP A 131 -1.79 -6.31 -13.31
C ASP A 131 -0.30 -6.29 -12.91
N SER A 132 0.48 -5.30 -13.36
CA SER A 132 1.92 -5.27 -13.07
C SER A 132 2.26 -4.75 -11.67
N PHE A 133 1.29 -4.17 -10.94
CA PHE A 133 1.49 -3.69 -9.58
C PHE A 133 1.42 -4.85 -8.58
N LEU A 134 2.45 -5.05 -7.76
CA LEU A 134 2.47 -6.09 -6.73
C LEU A 134 2.22 -5.52 -5.32
N CYS A 135 3.13 -4.65 -4.88
CA CYS A 135 3.08 -4.02 -3.57
C CYS A 135 3.82 -2.68 -3.56
N ALA A 136 3.53 -1.84 -2.58
CA ALA A 136 4.24 -0.60 -2.32
C ALA A 136 4.32 -0.32 -0.81
N THR A 137 5.33 0.44 -0.41
CA THR A 137 5.39 1.00 0.94
C THR A 137 4.24 1.97 1.17
N ASP A 138 3.85 2.18 2.43
CA ASP A 138 2.85 3.21 2.74
C ASP A 138 3.30 4.61 2.26
N GLY A 139 2.33 5.43 1.87
CA GLY A 139 2.53 6.74 1.26
C GLY A 139 2.60 6.77 -0.28
N ILE A 140 2.54 5.61 -0.96
CA ILE A 140 2.42 5.54 -2.42
C ILE A 140 0.94 5.53 -2.83
N ASP A 141 0.53 6.51 -3.64
CA ASP A 141 -0.79 6.53 -4.26
C ASP A 141 -0.81 5.62 -5.50
N VAL A 142 -1.82 4.75 -5.58
CA VAL A 142 -2.05 3.87 -6.71
C VAL A 142 -3.44 4.18 -7.26
N GLY A 143 -3.45 4.75 -8.47
CA GLY A 143 -4.64 5.24 -9.15
C GLY A 143 -4.79 4.69 -10.57
N ILE A 144 -5.93 5.00 -11.18
CA ILE A 144 -6.27 4.61 -12.55
C ILE A 144 -5.88 5.74 -13.49
N ALA A 145 -5.19 5.38 -14.57
CA ALA A 145 -4.96 6.28 -15.69
C ALA A 145 -5.53 5.68 -16.99
N PHE A 146 -6.22 6.50 -17.78
CA PHE A 146 -6.76 6.09 -19.07
C PHE A 146 -5.81 6.47 -20.19
N THR A 147 -5.43 5.50 -21.01
CA THR A 147 -4.65 5.72 -22.23
C THR A 147 -5.57 5.71 -23.44
N LYS A 148 -5.37 6.64 -24.38
CA LYS A 148 -6.15 6.69 -25.63
C LYS A 148 -5.82 5.44 -26.46
N ARG A 149 -6.83 4.65 -26.83
CA ARG A 149 -6.68 3.58 -27.83
C ARG A 149 -6.56 4.26 -29.19
N PHE A 150 -5.49 3.95 -29.92
CA PHE A 150 -5.35 4.30 -31.33
C PHE A 150 -6.20 3.37 -32.19
#